data_AF-A0A3Q9WHV2-F1
#
_entry.id   AF-A0A3Q9WHV2-F1
#
_cell.length_a   1.000
_cell.length_b   1.000
_cell.length_c   1.000
_cell.angle_alpha   90.00
_cell.angle_beta   90.00
_cell.angle_gamma   90.00
#
_symmetry.space_group_name_H-M   'P 1'
#
loop_
_entity.id
_entity.type
_entity.pdbx_description
1 polymer ?
#
loop_
_entity_poly.entity_id
_entity_poly.type
_entity_poly.pdbx_seq_one_letter_code
_entity_poly.pdbx_strand_id
1 'polypeptide(L)'
;MWAPNYAGGYPFAGGEYESLPGTPGFADLDTTGDGTLTSFDDPYAPYYPGDDVVDWVGMSLYHWGNTYPWGESEMPEEGKFIDQLTGTYNGKNGNDSILPDFYTQYGVDHGKPVAIPETASLVQADIGDLRDLNIKRAWWEQVFDPVVHERFPQLRMVNWFEWNKMEPEVGAPVDWTVLENPTTKNEFTAALPDWYQYAPEPQTCGEPLS
;
A
#
# COMPACT_ATOMS: atom_id res chain seq x y z
N MET A 1 -7.47 3.11 13.50
CA MET A 1 -6.39 2.58 12.65
C MET A 1 -5.55 3.74 12.16
N TRP A 2 -4.23 3.58 12.14
CA TRP A 2 -3.30 4.49 11.49
C TRP A 2 -2.64 3.76 10.32
N ALA A 3 -2.82 4.25 9.09
CA ALA A 3 -2.37 3.55 7.90
C ALA A 3 -1.84 4.52 6.81
N PRO A 4 -0.54 4.86 6.83
CA PRO A 4 0.07 5.68 5.78
C PRO A 4 0.20 4.94 4.44
N ASN A 5 0.57 5.66 3.39
CA ASN A 5 1.02 5.05 2.13
C ASN A 5 2.44 4.48 2.27
N TYR A 6 2.79 3.50 1.43
CA TYR A 6 4.18 3.10 1.22
C TYR A 6 5.05 4.34 0.91
N ALA A 7 6.22 4.45 1.56
CA ALA A 7 7.00 5.69 1.59
C ALA A 7 8.05 5.81 0.48
N GLY A 8 8.05 4.92 -0.52
CA GLY A 8 8.96 5.04 -1.66
C GLY A 8 8.83 6.39 -2.35
N GLY A 9 9.93 7.14 -2.43
CA GLY A 9 9.94 8.52 -2.95
C GLY A 9 9.78 9.63 -1.90
N TYR A 10 9.70 9.32 -0.61
CA TYR A 10 9.81 10.31 0.47
C TYR A 10 11.11 11.13 0.31
N PRO A 11 11.10 12.47 0.46
CA PRO A 11 10.13 13.30 1.19
C PRO A 11 8.95 13.87 0.38
N PHE A 12 8.67 13.37 -0.84
CA PHE A 12 7.56 13.87 -1.68
C PHE A 12 7.60 15.39 -1.94
N ALA A 13 8.80 15.92 -2.20
CA ALA A 13 9.02 17.34 -2.42
C ALA A 13 8.27 17.90 -3.66
N GLY A 14 7.96 19.19 -3.64
CA GLY A 14 7.32 19.93 -4.75
C GLY A 14 5.80 20.02 -4.69
N GLY A 15 5.16 19.48 -3.64
CA GLY A 15 3.71 19.58 -3.42
C GLY A 15 3.27 20.90 -2.76
N GLU A 16 1.98 21.25 -2.87
CA GLU A 16 1.40 22.46 -2.26
C GLU A 16 1.59 22.53 -0.74
N TYR A 17 1.60 21.36 -0.09
CA TYR A 17 1.69 21.21 1.36
C TYR A 17 3.05 20.67 1.83
N GLU A 18 4.10 20.82 1.01
CA GLU A 18 5.47 20.50 1.41
C GLU A 18 5.88 21.33 2.65
N SER A 19 6.43 20.67 3.67
CA SER A 19 6.98 21.33 4.86
C SER A 19 8.36 21.89 4.54
N LEU A 20 8.56 23.19 4.74
CA LEU A 20 9.81 23.88 4.41
C LEU A 20 10.57 24.28 5.67
N PRO A 21 11.90 24.42 5.63
CA PRO A 21 12.68 24.85 6.79
C PRO A 21 12.11 26.12 7.42
N GLY A 22 11.83 26.07 8.72
CA GLY A 22 11.26 27.18 9.49
C GLY A 22 9.73 27.25 9.52
N THR A 23 9.00 26.36 8.83
CA THR A 23 7.55 26.25 8.99
C THR A 23 7.19 25.45 10.26
N PRO A 24 6.02 25.68 10.88
CA PRO A 24 5.54 24.82 11.96
C PRO A 24 5.52 23.35 11.56
N GLY A 25 5.99 22.47 12.45
CA GLY A 25 6.07 21.02 12.22
C GLY A 25 7.31 20.55 11.45
N PHE A 26 8.10 21.44 10.82
CA PHE A 26 9.31 21.02 10.10
C PHE A 26 10.29 20.25 11.00
N ALA A 27 10.54 20.75 12.21
CA ALA A 27 11.46 20.13 13.15
C ALA A 27 10.99 18.73 13.64
N ASP A 28 9.70 18.43 13.54
CA ASP A 28 9.17 17.10 13.87
C ASP A 28 9.41 16.11 12.72
N LEU A 29 9.46 16.61 11.47
CA LEU A 29 9.71 15.83 10.26
C LEU A 29 11.22 15.62 9.99
N ASP A 30 12.07 16.57 10.40
CA ASP A 30 13.53 16.49 10.33
C ASP A 30 14.07 15.58 11.44
N THR A 31 13.77 14.29 11.31
CA THR A 31 14.15 13.26 12.29
C THR A 31 15.65 13.01 12.36
N THR A 32 16.40 13.43 11.34
CA THR A 32 17.88 13.43 11.37
C THR A 32 18.45 14.66 12.09
N GLY A 33 17.69 15.76 12.15
CA GLY A 33 18.04 17.01 12.81
C GLY A 33 19.12 17.81 12.06
N ASP A 34 19.28 17.59 10.76
CA ASP A 34 20.32 18.22 9.94
C ASP A 34 19.85 19.51 9.22
N GLY A 35 18.56 19.84 9.38
CA GLY A 35 17.92 21.01 8.78
C GLY A 35 17.40 20.79 7.36
N THR A 36 17.42 19.56 6.84
CA THR A 36 16.99 19.21 5.48
C THR A 36 16.11 17.96 5.49
N LEU A 37 14.90 18.03 4.95
CA LEU A 37 14.08 16.83 4.73
C LEU A 37 14.62 16.03 3.55
N THR A 38 14.98 14.77 3.81
CA THR A 38 15.54 13.86 2.82
C THR A 38 14.95 12.45 2.98
N SER A 39 15.37 11.51 2.13
CA SER A 39 15.04 10.10 2.29
C SER A 39 15.67 9.44 3.51
N PHE A 40 16.55 10.14 4.25
CA PHE A 40 17.13 9.65 5.50
C PHE A 40 16.25 9.93 6.72
N ASP A 41 15.24 10.79 6.59
CA ASP A 41 14.27 11.01 7.65
C ASP A 41 13.22 9.90 7.68
N ASP A 42 12.72 9.59 8.88
CA ASP A 42 11.69 8.59 9.08
C ASP A 42 10.35 9.09 8.50
N PRO A 43 9.80 8.44 7.47
CA PRO A 43 8.59 8.90 6.79
C PRO A 43 7.31 8.66 7.60
N TYR A 44 7.39 7.94 8.72
CA TYR A 44 6.26 7.39 9.44
C TYR A 44 6.20 7.87 10.89
N ALA A 45 7.32 7.83 11.61
CA ALA A 45 7.37 8.10 13.04
C ALA A 45 6.78 9.46 13.45
N PRO A 46 7.00 10.58 12.73
CA PRO A 46 6.40 11.86 13.06
C PRO A 46 4.86 11.88 13.02
N TYR A 47 4.25 10.94 12.30
CA TYR A 47 2.80 10.84 12.12
C TYR A 47 2.14 9.77 12.98
N TYR A 48 2.91 8.95 13.71
CA TYR A 48 2.36 7.89 14.55
C TYR A 48 1.78 8.48 15.87
N PRO A 49 0.45 8.41 16.10
CA PRO A 49 -0.17 9.17 17.19
C PRO A 49 -0.06 8.50 18.57
N GLY A 50 0.46 7.27 18.65
CA GLY A 50 0.68 6.53 19.90
C GLY A 50 -0.19 5.28 20.06
N ASP A 51 0.32 4.32 20.85
CA ASP A 51 -0.32 3.01 21.06
C ASP A 51 -1.68 3.07 21.76
N ASP A 52 -1.95 4.13 22.52
CA ASP A 52 -3.17 4.31 23.30
C ASP A 52 -4.37 4.74 22.44
N VAL A 53 -4.11 5.24 21.23
CA VAL A 53 -5.14 5.69 20.28
C VAL A 53 -5.14 4.91 18.97
N VAL A 54 -4.18 3.98 18.77
CA VAL A 54 -4.08 3.13 17.57
C VAL A 54 -4.48 1.69 17.90
N ASP A 55 -5.63 1.25 17.39
CA ASP A 55 -6.05 -0.16 17.51
C ASP A 55 -5.36 -1.07 16.49
N TRP A 56 -5.11 -0.55 15.28
CA TRP A 56 -4.55 -1.26 14.12
C TRP A 56 -3.58 -0.33 13.40
N VAL A 57 -2.48 -0.89 12.91
CA VAL A 57 -1.58 -0.21 11.99
C VAL A 57 -1.83 -0.71 10.57
N GLY A 58 -1.45 0.05 9.56
CA GLY A 58 -1.54 -0.45 8.20
C GLY A 58 -0.73 0.32 7.17
N MET A 59 -0.76 -0.16 5.94
CA MET A 59 -0.08 0.50 4.83
C MET A 59 -0.91 0.38 3.56
N SER A 60 -1.23 1.51 2.93
CA SER A 60 -1.69 1.51 1.53
C SER A 60 -0.49 1.15 0.65
N LEU A 61 -0.56 -0.01 -0.01
CA LEU A 61 0.57 -0.63 -0.71
C LEU A 61 0.10 -1.12 -2.09
N TYR A 62 0.51 -0.40 -3.13
CA TYR A 62 0.09 -0.63 -4.51
C TYR A 62 1.27 -0.99 -5.41
N HIS A 63 0.99 -1.73 -6.48
CA HIS A 63 1.88 -1.77 -7.63
C HIS A 63 1.58 -0.62 -8.58
N TRP A 64 2.29 0.51 -8.42
CA TRP A 64 2.20 1.68 -9.32
C TRP A 64 2.92 1.49 -10.66
N GLY A 65 3.83 0.53 -10.75
CA GLY A 65 4.71 0.32 -11.91
C GLY A 65 6.19 0.25 -11.50
N ASN A 66 7.06 0.54 -12.47
CA ASN A 66 8.51 0.36 -12.34
C ASN A 66 9.29 1.66 -12.17
N THR A 67 8.81 2.82 -12.62
CA THR A 67 9.53 4.10 -12.50
C THR A 67 8.55 5.27 -12.57
N TYR A 68 8.83 6.36 -11.84
CA TYR A 68 8.13 7.65 -11.97
C TYR A 68 8.64 8.47 -13.19
N PRO A 69 7.82 9.27 -13.90
CA PRO A 69 6.38 9.52 -13.70
C PRO A 69 5.55 8.30 -14.08
N TRP A 70 4.61 7.94 -13.21
CA TRP A 70 3.79 6.73 -13.35
C TRP A 70 2.98 6.72 -14.65
N GLY A 71 2.50 5.53 -15.02
CA GLY A 71 1.56 5.35 -16.12
C GLY A 71 1.84 4.10 -16.94
N GLU A 72 3.08 3.64 -17.01
CA GLU A 72 3.33 2.37 -17.70
C GLU A 72 2.68 1.21 -16.94
N SER A 73 1.83 0.45 -17.63
CA SER A 73 1.24 -0.78 -17.10
C SER A 73 2.29 -1.89 -17.16
N GLU A 74 3.06 -1.94 -16.09
CA GLU A 74 4.23 -2.77 -15.93
C GLU A 74 3.93 -4.05 -15.16
N MET A 75 4.74 -5.09 -15.39
CA MET A 75 4.66 -6.31 -14.59
C MET A 75 5.27 -6.05 -13.20
N PRO A 76 4.60 -6.46 -12.12
CA PRO A 76 5.20 -6.52 -10.79
C PRO A 76 6.45 -7.40 -10.77
N GLU A 77 7.49 -6.95 -10.07
CA GLU A 77 8.65 -7.78 -9.75
C GLU A 77 8.27 -8.83 -8.71
N GLU A 78 8.83 -10.03 -8.81
CA GLU A 78 8.63 -11.08 -7.79
C GLU A 78 9.07 -10.58 -6.41
N GLY A 79 8.31 -10.90 -5.37
CA GLY A 79 8.63 -10.51 -3.98
C GLY A 79 8.35 -9.06 -3.61
N LYS A 80 8.00 -8.19 -4.58
CA LYS A 80 7.81 -6.74 -4.38
C LYS A 80 6.87 -6.42 -3.22
N PHE A 81 5.75 -7.14 -3.06
CA PHE A 81 4.82 -6.90 -1.95
C PHE A 81 5.50 -7.04 -0.58
N ILE A 82 6.23 -8.14 -0.38
CA ILE A 82 6.94 -8.40 0.89
C ILE A 82 8.06 -7.40 1.07
N ASP A 83 8.86 -7.18 0.03
CA ASP A 83 10.02 -6.31 0.12
C ASP A 83 9.64 -4.86 0.46
N GLN A 84 8.51 -4.37 -0.06
CA GLN A 84 8.01 -3.05 0.28
C GLN A 84 7.45 -3.01 1.72
N LEU A 85 6.75 -4.05 2.16
CA LEU A 85 6.21 -4.13 3.52
C LEU A 85 7.32 -4.21 4.58
N THR A 86 8.46 -4.81 4.25
CA THR A 86 9.59 -5.00 5.18
C THR A 86 10.76 -4.03 4.96
N GLY A 87 10.60 -3.01 4.12
CA GLY A 87 11.65 -2.01 3.90
C GLY A 87 12.93 -2.59 3.26
N THR A 88 12.80 -3.64 2.45
CA THR A 88 13.92 -4.31 1.76
C THR A 88 13.88 -4.14 0.23
N TYR A 89 12.92 -3.37 -0.29
CA TYR A 89 12.74 -3.19 -1.73
C TYR A 89 13.96 -2.51 -2.38
N ASN A 90 14.54 -3.23 -3.34
CA ASN A 90 15.59 -2.74 -4.21
C ASN A 90 15.37 -3.33 -5.61
N GLY A 91 14.69 -2.56 -6.46
CA GLY A 91 14.21 -3.05 -7.75
C GLY A 91 14.17 -1.95 -8.80
N LYS A 92 13.34 -2.16 -9.82
CA LYS A 92 13.22 -1.23 -10.94
C LYS A 92 12.80 0.19 -10.51
N ASN A 93 12.01 0.31 -9.44
CA ASN A 93 11.57 1.60 -8.89
C ASN A 93 12.59 2.24 -7.94
N GLY A 94 13.84 1.77 -7.96
CA GLY A 94 14.91 2.29 -7.13
C GLY A 94 15.16 1.45 -5.88
N ASN A 95 16.05 1.98 -5.04
CA ASN A 95 16.45 1.35 -3.80
C ASN A 95 15.78 2.05 -2.61
N ASP A 96 14.73 1.43 -2.10
CA ASP A 96 13.98 1.87 -0.93
C ASP A 96 14.39 1.10 0.34
N SER A 97 15.54 0.40 0.33
CA SER A 97 16.02 -0.36 1.49
C SER A 97 16.42 0.51 2.70
N ILE A 98 16.26 1.83 2.59
CA ILE A 98 16.42 2.79 3.68
C ILE A 98 15.12 2.96 4.47
N LEU A 99 13.98 2.59 3.89
CA LEU A 99 12.68 2.64 4.56
C LEU A 99 12.65 1.64 5.72
N PRO A 100 11.95 1.97 6.82
CA PRO A 100 11.83 1.07 7.95
C PRO A 100 11.04 -0.21 7.58
N ASP A 101 11.37 -1.31 8.25
CA ASP A 101 10.55 -2.52 8.25
C ASP A 101 9.23 -2.24 8.97
N PHE A 102 8.22 -1.80 8.20
CA PHE A 102 6.94 -1.36 8.74
C PHE A 102 6.23 -2.48 9.50
N TYR A 103 6.25 -3.71 8.97
CA TYR A 103 5.60 -4.84 9.61
C TYR A 103 6.21 -5.12 10.98
N THR A 104 7.54 -5.17 11.07
CA THR A 104 8.21 -5.43 12.35
C THR A 104 8.01 -4.26 13.30
N GLN A 105 8.36 -3.04 12.86
CA GLN A 105 8.33 -1.86 13.72
C GLN A 105 6.91 -1.56 14.21
N TYR A 106 5.93 -1.38 13.32
CA TYR A 106 4.58 -0.95 13.70
C TYR A 106 3.62 -2.10 14.03
N GLY A 107 3.85 -3.30 13.50
CA GLY A 107 3.03 -4.47 13.78
C GLY A 107 3.53 -5.27 14.99
N VAL A 108 4.75 -5.77 14.90
CA VAL A 108 5.31 -6.68 15.92
C VAL A 108 5.69 -5.93 17.19
N ASP A 109 6.51 -4.89 17.09
CA ASP A 109 7.09 -4.22 18.27
C ASP A 109 6.03 -3.43 19.05
N HIS A 110 5.10 -2.78 18.35
CA HIS A 110 3.93 -2.12 18.96
C HIS A 110 2.79 -3.09 19.34
N GLY A 111 2.90 -4.38 18.98
CA GLY A 111 1.90 -5.41 19.31
C GLY A 111 0.53 -5.16 18.65
N LYS A 112 0.51 -4.57 17.45
CA LYS A 112 -0.72 -4.20 16.73
C LYS A 112 -0.99 -5.18 15.58
N PRO A 113 -2.27 -5.49 15.29
CA PRO A 113 -2.63 -6.09 14.01
C PRO A 113 -2.30 -5.12 12.87
N VAL A 114 -1.75 -5.69 11.79
CA VAL A 114 -1.36 -5.00 10.55
C VAL A 114 -2.46 -5.20 9.51
N ALA A 115 -2.78 -4.12 8.80
CA ALA A 115 -3.71 -4.10 7.68
C ALA A 115 -3.01 -3.57 6.41
N ILE A 116 -3.36 -4.13 5.26
CA ILE A 116 -3.20 -3.47 3.97
C ILE A 116 -4.58 -2.95 3.58
N PRO A 117 -4.99 -1.74 4.04
CA PRO A 117 -6.33 -1.22 3.76
C PRO A 117 -6.57 -0.94 2.28
N GLU A 118 -5.50 -0.79 1.51
CA GLU A 118 -5.60 -0.60 0.08
C GLU A 118 -4.42 -1.28 -0.64
N THR A 119 -4.75 -2.10 -1.63
CA THR A 119 -3.80 -2.64 -2.59
C THR A 119 -4.46 -2.90 -3.93
N ALA A 120 -3.73 -2.66 -5.01
CA ALA A 120 -4.09 -3.03 -6.37
C ALA A 120 -2.86 -2.83 -7.28
N SER A 121 -3.00 -3.17 -8.55
CA SER A 121 -1.97 -2.92 -9.57
C SER A 121 -2.46 -1.94 -10.62
N LEU A 122 -1.63 -0.96 -10.96
CA LEU A 122 -1.93 0.05 -11.97
C LEU A 122 -2.06 -0.61 -13.34
N VAL A 123 -3.22 -0.44 -13.95
CA VAL A 123 -3.45 -0.74 -15.36
C VAL A 123 -4.12 0.45 -16.04
N GLN A 124 -3.53 0.91 -17.14
CA GLN A 124 -4.14 1.89 -18.02
C GLN A 124 -4.95 1.20 -19.14
N ALA A 125 -5.81 1.97 -19.79
CA ALA A 125 -6.57 1.52 -20.94
C ALA A 125 -5.68 1.08 -22.12
N ASP A 126 -6.28 0.36 -23.07
CA ASP A 126 -5.72 0.00 -24.38
C ASP A 126 -4.45 -0.88 -24.37
N ILE A 127 -4.14 -1.56 -23.26
CA ILE A 127 -3.00 -2.50 -23.18
C ILE A 127 -3.36 -3.94 -23.60
N GLY A 128 -4.65 -4.21 -23.79
CA GLY A 128 -5.23 -5.51 -24.15
C GLY A 128 -5.52 -6.43 -22.96
N ASP A 129 -6.66 -7.12 -23.01
CA ASP A 129 -7.22 -7.92 -21.90
C ASP A 129 -6.24 -8.94 -21.29
N LEU A 130 -5.43 -9.60 -22.12
CA LEU A 130 -4.47 -10.59 -21.62
C LEU A 130 -3.35 -9.93 -20.81
N ARG A 131 -2.90 -8.73 -21.19
CA ARG A 131 -1.85 -8.01 -20.47
C ARG A 131 -2.40 -7.40 -19.18
N ASP A 132 -3.60 -6.82 -19.21
CA ASP A 132 -4.34 -6.37 -18.01
C ASP A 132 -4.43 -7.49 -16.98
N LEU A 133 -4.97 -8.64 -17.41
CA LEU A 133 -5.14 -9.80 -16.55
C LEU A 133 -3.80 -10.28 -15.97
N ASN A 134 -2.75 -10.37 -16.77
CA ASN A 134 -1.45 -10.86 -16.30
C ASN A 134 -0.80 -9.90 -15.28
N ILE A 135 -0.96 -8.59 -15.43
CA ILE A 135 -0.43 -7.60 -14.47
C ILE A 135 -1.16 -7.73 -13.14
N LYS A 136 -2.50 -7.71 -13.17
CA LYS A 136 -3.32 -7.86 -11.96
C LYS A 136 -3.06 -9.22 -11.30
N ARG A 137 -2.95 -10.29 -12.10
CA ARG A 137 -2.63 -11.65 -11.63
C ARG A 137 -1.31 -11.73 -10.91
N ALA A 138 -0.25 -11.21 -11.52
CA ALA A 138 1.07 -11.22 -10.90
C ALA A 138 1.11 -10.45 -9.57
N TRP A 139 0.24 -9.47 -9.37
CA TRP A 139 0.14 -8.75 -8.10
C TRP A 139 -0.64 -9.55 -7.04
N TRP A 140 -1.85 -10.01 -7.35
CA TRP A 140 -2.64 -10.74 -6.36
C TRP A 140 -1.99 -12.08 -5.98
N GLU A 141 -1.23 -12.71 -6.88
CA GLU A 141 -0.47 -13.93 -6.58
C GLU A 141 0.59 -13.68 -5.49
N GLN A 142 1.21 -12.48 -5.45
CA GLN A 142 2.12 -12.12 -4.36
C GLN A 142 1.37 -11.86 -3.05
N VAL A 143 0.23 -11.17 -3.11
CA VAL A 143 -0.59 -10.85 -1.94
C VAL A 143 -1.17 -12.11 -1.30
N PHE A 144 -1.57 -13.08 -2.11
CA PHE A 144 -2.19 -14.33 -1.68
C PHE A 144 -1.19 -15.47 -1.46
N ASP A 145 0.11 -15.21 -1.64
CA ASP A 145 1.15 -16.23 -1.44
C ASP A 145 1.06 -16.80 -0.01
N PRO A 146 1.01 -18.13 0.18
CA PRO A 146 1.02 -18.74 1.51
C PRO A 146 2.15 -18.26 2.42
N VAL A 147 3.31 -17.93 1.85
CA VAL A 147 4.46 -17.35 2.57
C VAL A 147 4.09 -16.04 3.26
N VAL A 148 3.19 -15.23 2.68
CA VAL A 148 2.72 -14.00 3.32
C VAL A 148 1.97 -14.33 4.61
N HIS A 149 1.03 -15.28 4.58
CA HIS A 149 0.29 -15.68 5.76
C HIS A 149 1.20 -16.33 6.83
N GLU A 150 2.15 -17.16 6.41
CA GLU A 150 3.08 -17.88 7.29
C GLU A 150 4.08 -16.95 7.98
N ARG A 151 4.64 -15.98 7.25
CA ARG A 151 5.67 -15.07 7.77
C ARG A 151 5.13 -13.84 8.47
N PHE A 152 3.92 -13.41 8.11
CA PHE A 152 3.31 -12.19 8.63
C PHE A 152 2.03 -12.48 9.41
N PRO A 153 2.09 -13.23 10.55
CA PRO A 153 0.90 -13.58 11.31
C PRO A 153 0.15 -12.37 11.86
N GLN A 154 0.77 -11.19 11.96
CA GLN A 154 0.08 -9.95 12.35
C GLN A 154 -0.64 -9.27 11.18
N LEU A 155 -0.41 -9.68 9.92
CA LEU A 155 -1.21 -9.21 8.79
C LEU A 155 -2.59 -9.87 8.87
N ARG A 156 -3.58 -9.10 9.35
CA ARG A 156 -4.93 -9.59 9.65
C ARG A 156 -5.98 -9.10 8.66
N MET A 157 -5.65 -8.13 7.82
CA MET A 157 -6.58 -7.58 6.84
C MET A 157 -5.83 -7.16 5.58
N VAL A 158 -6.40 -7.50 4.43
CA VAL A 158 -6.00 -6.95 3.14
C VAL A 158 -7.28 -6.60 2.40
N ASN A 159 -7.35 -5.40 1.85
CA ASN A 159 -8.48 -4.93 1.09
C ASN A 159 -8.01 -4.48 -0.31
N TRP A 160 -8.64 -5.07 -1.33
CA TRP A 160 -8.39 -4.70 -2.71
C TRP A 160 -9.04 -3.36 -3.03
N PHE A 161 -8.31 -2.47 -3.70
CA PHE A 161 -8.82 -1.17 -4.08
C PHE A 161 -9.62 -1.27 -5.39
N GLU A 162 -10.93 -1.48 -5.27
CA GLU A 162 -11.82 -1.74 -6.41
C GLU A 162 -12.39 -0.44 -7.01
N TRP A 163 -11.51 0.34 -7.67
CA TRP A 163 -11.91 1.59 -8.33
C TRP A 163 -11.33 1.72 -9.74
N ASN A 164 -12.12 2.31 -10.63
CA ASN A 164 -11.64 2.86 -11.89
C ASN A 164 -11.75 4.38 -11.80
N LYS A 165 -10.60 5.08 -11.77
CA LYS A 165 -10.58 6.53 -11.52
C LYS A 165 -9.43 7.23 -12.22
N MET A 166 -9.59 8.53 -12.42
CA MET A 166 -8.48 9.42 -12.79
C MET A 166 -7.46 9.47 -11.66
N GLU A 167 -6.20 9.17 -11.98
CA GLU A 167 -5.07 9.35 -11.06
C GLU A 167 -4.27 10.60 -11.47
N PRO A 168 -4.18 11.63 -10.61
CA PRO A 168 -3.41 12.84 -10.89
C PRO A 168 -1.94 12.57 -11.20
N GLU A 169 -1.34 11.59 -10.53
CA GLU A 169 0.07 11.21 -10.66
C GLU A 169 0.37 10.56 -12.02
N VAL A 170 -0.65 10.06 -12.71
CA VAL A 170 -0.57 9.47 -14.05
C VAL A 170 -1.08 10.45 -15.12
N GLY A 171 -2.04 11.31 -14.76
CA GLY A 171 -2.75 12.18 -15.70
C GLY A 171 -3.75 11.44 -16.59
N ALA A 172 -4.16 10.23 -16.21
CA ALA A 172 -5.06 9.36 -16.98
C ALA A 172 -5.92 8.46 -16.06
N PRO A 173 -6.98 7.81 -16.59
CA PRO A 173 -7.71 6.79 -15.86
C PRO A 173 -6.82 5.58 -15.58
N VAL A 174 -6.85 5.09 -14.34
CA VAL A 174 -6.29 3.82 -13.93
C VAL A 174 -7.42 2.90 -13.50
N ASP A 175 -7.39 1.69 -14.04
CA ASP A 175 -8.28 0.60 -13.67
C ASP A 175 -7.61 -0.29 -12.60
N TRP A 176 -7.99 -0.06 -11.35
CA TRP A 176 -7.56 -0.88 -10.21
C TRP A 176 -8.45 -2.11 -9.99
N THR A 177 -9.52 -2.26 -10.78
CA THR A 177 -10.59 -3.23 -10.52
C THR A 177 -10.20 -4.66 -10.91
N VAL A 178 -10.71 -5.64 -10.17
CA VAL A 178 -10.63 -7.07 -10.52
C VAL A 178 -12.00 -7.70 -10.76
N LEU A 179 -13.09 -7.02 -10.45
CA LEU A 179 -14.46 -7.55 -10.54
C LEU A 179 -15.26 -7.02 -11.72
N GLU A 180 -14.82 -5.95 -12.41
CA GLU A 180 -15.51 -5.40 -13.59
C GLU A 180 -15.42 -6.33 -14.82
N ASN A 181 -14.23 -6.85 -15.10
CA ASN A 181 -14.00 -7.79 -16.20
C ASN A 181 -14.38 -9.23 -15.78
N PRO A 182 -15.27 -9.94 -16.50
CA PRO A 182 -15.69 -11.29 -16.13
C PRO A 182 -14.55 -12.32 -16.06
N THR A 183 -13.55 -12.22 -16.94
CA THR A 183 -12.41 -13.14 -16.95
C THR A 183 -11.53 -12.90 -15.73
N THR A 184 -11.14 -11.65 -15.48
CA THR A 184 -10.34 -11.25 -14.30
C THR A 184 -11.06 -11.62 -13.01
N LYS A 185 -12.37 -11.35 -12.93
CA LYS A 185 -13.21 -11.72 -11.77
C LYS A 185 -13.16 -13.22 -11.49
N ASN A 186 -13.37 -14.05 -12.51
CA ASN A 186 -13.42 -15.50 -12.34
C ASN A 186 -12.07 -16.04 -11.85
N GLU A 187 -10.97 -15.51 -12.35
CA GLU A 187 -9.64 -15.93 -11.91
C GLU A 187 -9.29 -15.40 -10.51
N PHE A 188 -9.56 -14.13 -10.23
CA PHE A 188 -9.32 -13.53 -8.93
C PHE A 188 -10.09 -14.28 -7.83
N THR A 189 -11.38 -14.54 -8.06
CA THR A 189 -12.22 -15.27 -7.10
C THR A 189 -11.80 -16.73 -6.92
N ALA A 190 -11.30 -17.38 -7.97
CA ALA A 190 -10.76 -18.74 -7.88
C ALA A 190 -9.40 -18.79 -7.16
N ALA A 191 -8.65 -17.69 -7.13
CA ALA A 191 -7.36 -17.57 -6.47
C ALA A 191 -7.45 -17.18 -4.98
N LEU A 192 -8.62 -16.77 -4.50
CA LEU A 192 -8.81 -16.41 -3.09
C LEU A 192 -8.45 -17.59 -2.18
N PRO A 193 -7.49 -17.42 -1.26
CA PRO A 193 -7.11 -18.49 -0.34
C PRO A 193 -8.24 -18.84 0.64
N ASP A 194 -8.33 -20.10 1.05
CA ASP A 194 -9.32 -20.55 2.05
C ASP A 194 -9.18 -19.83 3.41
N TRP A 195 -8.01 -19.25 3.69
CA TRP A 195 -7.74 -18.46 4.89
C TRP A 195 -8.13 -16.97 4.76
N TYR A 196 -8.48 -16.50 3.56
CA TYR A 196 -9.18 -15.22 3.38
C TYR A 196 -10.64 -15.40 3.78
N GLN A 197 -10.94 -14.94 4.99
CA GLN A 197 -12.29 -14.97 5.52
C GLN A 197 -12.88 -13.57 5.45
N TYR A 198 -14.01 -13.46 4.77
CA TYR A 198 -14.84 -12.26 4.86
C TYR A 198 -15.42 -12.18 6.26
N ALA A 199 -15.43 -10.98 6.84
CA ALA A 199 -16.22 -10.74 8.03
C ALA A 199 -17.69 -11.09 7.72
N PRO A 200 -18.42 -11.72 8.66
CA PRO A 200 -19.86 -11.87 8.50
C PRO A 200 -20.48 -10.49 8.32
N GLU A 201 -21.64 -10.43 7.64
CA GLU A 201 -22.40 -9.18 7.57
C GLU A 201 -22.52 -8.59 8.98
N PRO A 202 -22.13 -7.31 9.17
CA PRO A 202 -22.21 -6.70 10.48
C PRO A 202 -23.66 -6.79 10.95
N GLN A 203 -23.85 -7.24 12.19
CA GLN A 203 -25.17 -7.14 12.81
C GLN A 203 -25.59 -5.68 12.73
N THR A 204 -26.83 -5.42 12.33
CA THR A 204 -27.40 -4.08 12.32
C THR A 204 -27.25 -3.47 13.71
N CYS A 205 -26.29 -2.56 13.86
CA CYS A 205 -26.05 -1.82 15.08
C CYS A 205 -26.66 -0.41 14.92
N GLY A 206 -27.62 -0.09 15.80
CA GLY A 206 -28.33 1.19 15.84
C GLY A 206 -29.83 1.00 15.93
N GLU A 207 -30.52 1.83 16.72
CA GLU A 207 -31.98 1.95 16.60
C GLU A 207 -32.30 2.44 15.18
N PRO A 208 -33.33 1.90 14.52
CA PRO A 208 -33.80 2.43 13.25
C PRO A 208 -34.12 3.92 13.46
N LEU A 209 -33.56 4.78 12.60
CA LEU A 209 -33.92 6.18 12.57
C LEU A 209 -35.44 6.28 12.33
N SER A 210 -36.17 6.70 13.36
CA SER A 210 -37.61 6.98 13.31
C SER A 210 -37.90 8.23 12.50
#